data_AF-A0A9Q5ZTD2-F1
#
_entry.id   AF-A0A9Q5ZTD2-F1
#
_cell.length_a   1.000
_cell.length_b   1.000
_cell.length_c   1.000
_cell.angle_alpha   90.00
_cell.angle_beta   90.00
_cell.angle_gamma   90.00
#
_symmetry.space_group_name_H-M   'P 1'
#
loop_
_entity.id
_entity.type
_entity.pdbx_description
1 polymer ?
#
loop_
_entity_poly.entity_id
_entity_poly.type
_entity_poly.pdbx_seq_one_letter_code
_entity_poly.pdbx_strand_id
1 'polypeptide(L)' 'ELSVHDVVLTCTRVTLSVNRKPMEYVEMIYPASRYSYEIKITKDSFNHK' A
#
# COMPACT_ATOMS: atom_id res chain seq x y z
N GLU A 1 14.43 -6.02 -15.28
CA GLU A 1 13.12 -6.37 -15.85
C GLU A 1 12.50 -7.44 -14.95
N LEU A 2 11.17 -7.46 -14.79
CA LEU A 2 10.46 -8.44 -13.96
C LEU A 2 10.11 -9.68 -14.80
N SER A 3 10.39 -10.87 -14.29
CA SER A 3 10.00 -12.14 -14.91
C SER A 3 8.56 -12.51 -14.53
N VAL A 4 7.90 -13.28 -15.39
CA VAL A 4 6.55 -13.85 -15.13
C VAL A 4 6.55 -14.79 -13.92
N HIS A 5 7.72 -15.33 -13.55
CA HIS A 5 7.89 -16.20 -12.39
C HIS A 5 8.32 -15.47 -11.12
N ASP A 6 8.55 -14.16 -11.20
CA ASP A 6 8.98 -13.40 -10.03
C ASP A 6 7.84 -13.24 -9.03
N VAL A 7 8.16 -13.42 -7.75
CA VAL A 7 7.24 -13.10 -6.66
C VAL A 7 7.18 -11.59 -6.51
N VAL A 8 5.96 -11.05 -6.50
CA VAL A 8 5.70 -9.61 -6.40
C VAL A 8 4.71 -9.32 -5.28
N LEU A 9 4.81 -8.12 -4.73
CA LEU A 9 3.87 -7.55 -3.78
C LEU A 9 2.98 -6.58 -4.55
N THR A 10 1.69 -6.88 -4.60
CA THR A 10 0.69 -6.01 -5.23
C THR A 10 0.10 -5.07 -4.18
N CYS A 11 0.01 -3.79 -4.51
CA CYS A 11 -0.52 -2.77 -3.62
C CYS A 11 -1.54 -1.90 -4.34
N THR A 12 -2.75 -1.86 -3.81
CA THR A 12 -3.79 -0.91 -4.21
C THR A 12 -3.89 0.15 -3.12
N ARG A 13 -3.76 1.42 -3.48
CA ARG A 13 -3.80 2.55 -2.54
C ARG A 13 -4.83 3.59 -2.96
N VAL A 14 -5.65 4.00 -2.00
CA VAL A 14 -6.51 5.18 -2.10
C VAL A 14 -6.01 6.23 -1.11
N THR A 15 -5.62 7.39 -1.61
CA THR A 15 -5.22 8.53 -0.77
C THR A 15 -6.43 9.43 -0.55
N LEU A 16 -6.74 9.76 0.70
CA LEU A 16 -7.82 10.66 1.07
C LEU A 16 -7.25 12.02 1.51
N SER A 17 -7.96 13.09 1.19
CA SER A 17 -7.75 14.43 1.77
C SER A 17 -8.08 14.44 3.27
N VAL A 18 -7.71 15.52 3.95
CA VAL A 18 -8.11 15.79 5.35
C VAL A 18 -9.63 15.74 5.56
N ASN A 19 -10.42 16.06 4.51
CA ASN A 19 -11.88 16.00 4.53
C ASN A 19 -12.43 14.61 4.12
N ARG A 20 -11.59 13.57 4.15
CA ARG A 20 -11.89 12.19 3.75
C ARG A 20 -12.41 12.03 2.32
N LYS A 21 -12.16 13.03 1.45
CA LYS A 21 -12.46 12.91 0.02
C LYS A 21 -11.31 12.22 -0.70
N PRO A 22 -11.56 11.21 -1.55
CA PRO A 22 -10.54 10.59 -2.38
C PRO A 22 -9.81 11.62 -3.25
N MET A 23 -8.50 11.52 -3.29
CA MET A 23 -7.62 12.38 -4.09
C MET A 23 -6.85 11.59 -5.14
N GLU A 24 -6.49 10.34 -4.84
CA GLU A 24 -5.63 9.52 -5.69
C GLU A 24 -6.00 8.04 -5.57
N TYR A 25 -5.97 7.33 -6.69
CA TYR A 25 -6.02 5.87 -6.78
C TYR A 25 -4.76 5.40 -7.50
N VAL A 26 -4.03 4.45 -6.91
CA VAL A 26 -2.82 3.89 -7.51
C VAL A 26 -2.80 2.36 -7.33
N GLU A 27 -2.39 1.67 -8.38
CA GLU A 27 -2.01 0.26 -8.34
C GLU A 27 -0.52 0.14 -8.61
N MET A 28 0.18 -0.58 -7.73
CA MET A 28 1.63 -0.74 -7.77
C MET A 28 2.01 -2.20 -7.65
N ILE A 29 3.07 -2.57 -8.36
CA ILE A 29 3.67 -3.91 -8.32
C ILE A 29 5.13 -3.75 -7.88
N TYR A 30 5.47 -4.35 -6.75
CA TYR A 30 6.82 -4.29 -6.19
C TYR A 30 7.50 -5.66 -6.29
N PRO A 31 8.71 -5.76 -6.87
CA PRO A 31 9.50 -6.99 -6.82
C PRO A 31 9.84 -7.35 -5.37
N ALA A 32 9.41 -8.52 -4.88
CA ALA A 32 9.67 -8.93 -3.50
C ALA A 32 11.18 -9.11 -3.21
N SER A 33 12.00 -9.29 -4.25
CA SER A 33 13.45 -9.37 -4.16
C SER A 33 14.16 -8.07 -3.77
N ARG A 34 13.49 -6.92 -3.88
CA ARG A 34 14.08 -5.59 -3.64
C ARG A 34 13.33 -4.74 -2.62
N TYR A 35 12.09 -5.12 -2.29
CA TYR A 35 11.21 -4.33 -1.46
C TYR A 35 10.69 -5.18 -0.30
N SER A 36 10.80 -4.63 0.90
CA SER A 36 10.17 -5.15 2.10
C SER A 36 9.14 -4.14 2.58
N TYR A 37 7.94 -4.62 2.92
CA TYR A 37 6.86 -3.77 3.41
C TYR A 37 6.73 -3.93 4.93
N GLU A 38 6.88 -2.83 5.66
CA GLU A 38 6.70 -2.77 7.10
C GLU A 38 5.58 -1.80 7.45
N ILE A 39 4.66 -2.23 8.31
CA ILE A 39 3.58 -1.38 8.83
C ILE A 39 3.57 -1.44 10.36
N LYS A 40 3.57 -0.26 10.98
CA LYS A 40 3.38 -0.15 12.43
C LYS A 40 1.90 0.08 12.71
N ILE A 41 1.28 -0.89 13.35
CA ILE A 41 -0.11 -0.80 13.80
C ILE A 41 -0.10 -0.40 15.27
N THR A 42 -0.85 0.66 15.61
CA THR A 42 -1.02 1.13 16.99
C THR A 42 -2.46 0.93 17.43
N LYS A 43 -2.72 1.04 18.74
CA LYS A 43 -4.09 0.99 19.28
C LYS A 43 -5.01 2.03 18.63
N ASP A 44 -4.47 3.19 18.29
CA ASP A 44 -5.23 4.28 17.67
C ASP A 44 -5.51 4.07 16.18
N SER A 45 -4.78 3.16 15.52
CA SER A 45 -4.96 2.85 14.09
C SER A 45 -6.35 2.29 13.76
N PHE A 46 -7.06 1.73 14.74
CA PHE A 46 -8.42 1.21 14.59
C PHE A 46 -9.48 2.11 15.23
N ASN A 47 -9.07 3.23 15.82
CA ASN A 47 -9.93 4.06 16.65
C ASN A 47 -10.68 5.05 15.75
N HIS A 48 -11.68 4.55 15.04
CA HIS A 48 -12.63 5.37 14.29
C HIS A 48 -13.70 5.90 15.26
N LYS A 49 -13.43 7.05 15.88
CA LYS A 49 -14.46 7.90 16.48
C LYS A 49 -14.98 8.92 15.46
#